data_AF-R7MVP2-F1
#
_entry.id   AF-R7MVP2-F1
#
_cell.length_a   1.000
_cell.length_b   1.000
_cell.length_c   1.000
_cell.angle_alpha   90.00
_cell.angle_beta   90.00
_cell.angle_gamma   90.00
#
_symmetry.space_group_name_H-M   'P 1'
#
loop_
_entity.id
_entity.type
_entity.pdbx_description
1 polymer ?
#
loop_
_entity_poly.entity_id
_entity_poly.type
_entity_poly.pdbx_seq_one_letter_code
_entity_poly.pdbx_strand_id
1 'polypeptide(L)'
;MLFTEVIHAIHPHLMKDADVPTFMRNLIQMLCDIPEDEWYTKRDPSSEESYKDGSLRKFYTKGPSKKLAKKILARLTRDNFSESIHAPDRSDVVLESLAKDISPFTNDATKDNVGAKLFDLLKDGLDEIVDPALANTRLELEAQQKSNQLKGNYGSGLLDDCNNTCSMPGCSHHLQKLADDGRSVPDYEVIVINDKKSSSFSNVCAVCHDCFKKYILKHTAKERKELELIKKLQVDTRTARKTMSEVQIDKGITQVVESLMNLKPGALSSLNYDPTFIANKIDENENWLLAETVKNYVTKYFFFINQTMQNLSRQNQYPDELIRAEIKTIYRRLENKELSQMEIYDNISKQIHRLTKQHLIYCNIVVCYFIQSCEVFHDLTK
;
A
#
# COMPACT_ATOMS: atom_id res chain seq x y z
N MET A 1 12.28 -19.46 -5.94
CA MET A 1 13.77 -19.46 -5.86
C MET A 1 14.23 -19.41 -7.28
N LEU A 2 14.98 -18.37 -7.64
CA LEU A 2 15.27 -18.02 -9.03
C LEU A 2 15.79 -19.23 -9.82
N PHE A 3 16.76 -19.96 -9.26
CA PHE A 3 17.33 -21.15 -9.90
C PHE A 3 16.25 -22.17 -10.31
N THR A 4 15.37 -22.55 -9.38
CA THR A 4 14.31 -23.55 -9.63
C THR A 4 13.29 -23.05 -10.65
N GLU A 5 12.93 -21.77 -10.59
CA GLU A 5 11.97 -21.16 -11.52
C GLU A 5 12.52 -21.12 -12.95
N VAL A 6 13.80 -20.77 -13.10
CA VAL A 6 14.49 -20.71 -14.40
C VAL A 6 14.67 -22.10 -15.00
N ILE A 7 15.12 -23.10 -14.23
CA ILE A 7 15.29 -24.46 -14.78
C ILE A 7 13.97 -25.09 -15.22
N HIS A 8 12.86 -24.80 -14.52
CA HIS A 8 11.54 -25.28 -14.91
C HIS A 8 11.05 -24.62 -16.20
N ALA A 9 11.38 -23.35 -16.42
CA ALA A 9 11.05 -22.63 -17.65
C ALA A 9 11.80 -23.18 -18.87
N ILE A 10 13.06 -23.58 -18.72
CA ILE A 10 13.88 -24.06 -19.85
C ILE A 10 13.83 -25.56 -20.12
N HIS A 11 13.50 -26.38 -19.12
CA HIS A 11 13.48 -27.84 -19.24
C HIS A 11 12.65 -28.35 -20.44
N PRO A 12 11.44 -27.82 -20.73
CA PRO A 12 10.64 -28.24 -21.89
C PRO A 12 11.30 -28.02 -23.26
N HIS A 13 12.30 -27.13 -23.34
CA HIS A 13 12.93 -26.73 -24.59
C HIS A 13 14.29 -27.39 -24.80
N LEU A 14 15.06 -27.56 -23.73
CA LEU A 14 16.42 -28.10 -23.82
C LEU A 14 16.42 -29.62 -23.90
N MET A 15 15.55 -30.31 -23.16
CA MET A 15 15.57 -31.77 -23.07
C MET A 15 14.20 -32.35 -22.73
N LYS A 16 13.18 -32.06 -23.56
CA LYS A 16 11.77 -32.40 -23.32
C LYS A 16 11.51 -33.87 -22.94
N ASP A 17 12.21 -34.80 -23.58
CA ASP A 17 12.02 -36.24 -23.41
C ASP A 17 13.02 -36.88 -22.42
N ALA A 18 13.97 -36.09 -21.89
CA ALA A 18 14.91 -36.60 -20.90
C ALA A 18 14.26 -36.69 -19.52
N ASP A 19 14.71 -37.66 -18.73
CA ASP A 19 14.32 -37.70 -17.34
C ASP A 19 15.05 -36.60 -16.53
N VAL A 20 14.44 -36.18 -15.42
CA VAL A 20 14.95 -35.07 -14.59
C VAL A 20 16.43 -35.24 -14.19
N PRO A 21 16.91 -36.43 -13.74
CA PRO A 21 18.33 -36.66 -13.52
C PRO A 21 19.22 -36.35 -14.73
N THR A 22 18.87 -36.86 -15.91
CA THR A 22 19.65 -36.63 -17.14
C THR A 22 19.71 -35.15 -17.48
N PHE A 23 18.56 -34.46 -17.44
CA PHE A 23 18.50 -33.01 -17.64
C PHE A 23 19.39 -32.26 -16.65
N MET A 24 19.30 -32.56 -15.36
CA MET A 24 20.08 -31.87 -14.34
C MET A 24 21.59 -32.12 -14.49
N ARG A 25 22.02 -33.34 -14.88
CA ARG A 25 23.44 -33.63 -15.14
C ARG A 25 23.95 -32.80 -16.32
N ASN A 26 23.22 -32.83 -17.43
CA ASN A 26 23.61 -32.11 -18.64
C ASN A 26 23.62 -30.60 -18.39
N LEU A 27 22.65 -30.07 -17.65
CA LEU A 27 22.65 -28.66 -17.26
C LEU A 27 23.90 -28.29 -16.44
N ILE A 28 24.29 -29.12 -15.47
CA ILE A 28 25.50 -28.88 -14.67
C ILE A 28 26.76 -28.94 -15.56
N GLN A 29 26.82 -29.87 -16.51
CA GLN A 29 27.93 -29.98 -17.48
C GLN A 29 28.01 -28.76 -18.38
N MET A 30 26.88 -28.30 -18.93
CA MET A 30 26.84 -27.09 -19.75
C MET A 30 27.32 -25.86 -18.97
N LEU A 31 27.07 -25.81 -17.66
CA LEU A 31 27.47 -24.69 -16.79
C LEU A 31 28.94 -24.73 -16.36
N CYS A 32 29.56 -25.92 -16.30
CA CYS A 32 30.87 -26.10 -15.68
C CYS A 32 31.95 -26.44 -16.71
N ASP A 33 33.08 -25.75 -16.63
CA ASP A 33 34.31 -26.21 -17.25
C ASP A 33 35.02 -27.22 -16.34
N ILE A 34 35.08 -28.48 -16.79
CA ILE A 34 35.59 -29.60 -15.99
C ILE A 34 36.80 -30.18 -16.71
N PRO A 35 38.00 -30.10 -16.09
CA PRO A 35 39.20 -30.74 -16.62
C PRO A 35 39.01 -32.24 -16.87
N GLU A 36 39.56 -32.76 -17.97
CA GLU A 36 39.39 -34.16 -18.39
C GLU A 36 39.84 -35.17 -17.32
N ASP A 37 40.90 -34.84 -16.57
CA ASP A 37 41.43 -35.66 -15.49
C ASP A 37 40.50 -35.76 -14.26
N GLU A 38 39.47 -34.91 -14.20
CA GLU A 38 38.49 -34.90 -13.13
C GLU A 38 37.12 -35.49 -13.54
N TRP A 39 36.94 -35.87 -14.80
CA TRP A 39 35.68 -36.44 -15.30
C TRP A 39 35.28 -37.68 -14.52
N TYR A 40 33.98 -37.82 -14.25
CA TYR A 40 33.38 -38.94 -13.52
C TYR A 40 33.81 -39.08 -12.05
N THR A 41 34.69 -38.21 -11.53
CA THR A 41 35.11 -38.23 -10.13
C THR A 41 34.17 -37.42 -9.23
N LYS A 42 34.34 -37.50 -7.89
CA LYS A 42 33.67 -36.59 -6.92
C LYS A 42 33.98 -35.09 -7.11
N ARG A 43 34.97 -34.73 -7.93
CA ARG A 43 35.29 -33.34 -8.23
C ARG A 43 34.36 -32.78 -9.31
N ASP A 44 34.04 -33.59 -10.31
CA ASP A 44 33.00 -33.30 -11.30
C ASP A 44 31.61 -33.17 -10.61
N PRO A 45 30.98 -31.98 -10.63
CA PRO A 45 29.69 -31.75 -9.97
C PRO A 45 28.52 -32.47 -10.63
N SER A 46 28.67 -32.95 -11.87
CA SER A 46 27.66 -33.71 -12.63
C SER A 46 27.79 -35.23 -12.50
N SER A 47 28.91 -35.73 -11.95
CA SER A 47 29.20 -37.16 -11.90
C SER A 47 28.27 -37.96 -10.99
N GLU A 48 28.10 -39.25 -11.31
CA GLU A 48 27.36 -40.19 -10.46
C GLU A 48 28.04 -40.50 -9.13
N GLU A 49 29.34 -40.22 -9.02
CA GLU A 49 30.08 -40.28 -7.77
C GLU A 49 29.75 -39.09 -6.85
N SER A 50 29.48 -37.93 -7.44
CA SER A 50 29.11 -36.71 -6.72
C SER A 50 27.66 -36.77 -6.24
N TYR A 51 26.71 -37.09 -7.11
CA TYR A 51 25.29 -37.09 -6.79
C TYR A 51 24.52 -38.20 -7.51
N LYS A 52 23.71 -38.95 -6.74
CA LYS A 52 22.76 -39.94 -7.25
C LYS A 52 21.49 -39.28 -7.80
N ASP A 53 20.76 -39.98 -8.66
CA ASP A 53 19.51 -39.51 -9.29
C ASP A 53 18.50 -38.94 -8.30
N GLY A 54 18.35 -39.59 -7.14
CA GLY A 54 17.45 -39.12 -6.08
C GLY A 54 17.80 -37.72 -5.56
N SER A 55 19.09 -37.35 -5.56
CA SER A 55 19.56 -36.01 -5.21
C SER A 55 19.27 -35.01 -6.33
N LEU A 56 19.47 -35.39 -7.60
CA LEU A 56 19.20 -34.54 -8.75
C LEU A 56 17.70 -34.20 -8.87
N ARG A 57 16.81 -35.16 -8.61
CA ARG A 57 15.36 -34.92 -8.53
C ARG A 57 15.00 -33.94 -7.41
N LYS A 58 15.70 -34.01 -6.27
CA LYS A 58 15.55 -33.04 -5.18
C LYS A 58 16.06 -31.66 -5.58
N PHE A 59 17.17 -31.58 -6.32
CA PHE A 59 17.72 -30.29 -6.76
C PHE A 59 16.86 -29.61 -7.82
N TYR A 60 16.25 -30.39 -8.70
CA TYR A 60 15.26 -29.88 -9.64
C TYR A 60 14.06 -29.25 -8.90
N THR A 61 13.52 -29.94 -7.89
CA THR A 61 12.32 -29.47 -7.17
C THR A 61 12.58 -28.41 -6.09
N LYS A 62 13.72 -28.46 -5.41
CA LYS A 62 14.04 -27.62 -4.23
C LYS A 62 15.33 -26.81 -4.37
N GLY A 63 15.96 -26.80 -5.53
CA GLY A 63 17.26 -26.17 -5.74
C GLY A 63 18.45 -26.99 -5.23
N PRO A 64 19.66 -26.75 -5.75
CA PRO A 64 20.88 -27.43 -5.31
C PRO A 64 21.22 -27.12 -3.85
N SER A 65 21.96 -28.02 -3.20
CA SER A 65 22.56 -27.72 -1.90
C SER A 65 23.57 -26.57 -1.99
N LYS A 66 23.76 -25.80 -0.92
CA LYS A 66 24.82 -24.76 -0.84
C LYS A 66 26.22 -25.28 -1.19
N LYS A 67 26.51 -26.56 -0.89
CA LYS A 67 27.77 -27.21 -1.28
C LYS A 67 27.89 -27.42 -2.78
N LEU A 68 26.81 -27.87 -3.43
CA LEU A 68 26.77 -28.04 -4.88
C LEU A 68 26.82 -26.68 -5.59
N ALA A 69 26.05 -25.70 -5.11
CA ALA A 69 26.05 -24.35 -5.69
C ALA A 69 27.46 -23.74 -5.69
N LYS A 70 28.20 -23.83 -4.58
CA LYS A 70 29.61 -23.41 -4.51
C LYS A 70 30.52 -24.15 -5.49
N LYS A 71 30.31 -25.46 -5.69
CA LYS A 71 31.10 -26.25 -6.65
C LYS A 71 30.84 -25.81 -8.09
N ILE A 72 29.59 -25.56 -8.45
CA ILE A 72 29.20 -25.08 -9.78
C ILE A 72 29.78 -23.68 -10.01
N LEU A 73 29.56 -22.75 -9.07
CA LEU A 73 30.09 -21.38 -9.15
C LEU A 73 31.61 -21.32 -9.31
N ALA A 74 32.35 -22.22 -8.66
CA ALA A 74 33.81 -22.28 -8.75
C ALA A 74 34.34 -22.73 -10.13
N ARG A 75 33.47 -23.28 -10.99
CA ARG A 75 33.83 -23.83 -12.32
C ARG A 75 32.97 -23.24 -13.43
N LEU A 76 32.24 -22.18 -13.13
CA LEU A 76 31.20 -21.65 -13.98
C LEU A 76 31.80 -20.91 -15.19
N THR A 77 31.40 -21.27 -16.41
CA THR A 77 31.91 -20.64 -17.63
C THR A 77 30.78 -20.17 -18.56
N ARG A 78 30.79 -18.86 -18.86
CA ARG A 78 29.77 -18.23 -19.71
C ARG A 78 29.83 -18.75 -21.14
N ASP A 79 31.04 -18.90 -21.67
CA ASP A 79 31.28 -19.27 -23.06
C ASP A 79 30.80 -20.70 -23.32
N ASN A 80 31.25 -21.69 -22.52
CA ASN A 80 30.79 -23.08 -22.64
C ASN A 80 29.26 -23.20 -22.59
N PHE A 81 28.63 -22.49 -21.65
CA PHE A 81 27.18 -22.52 -21.52
C PHE A 81 26.50 -21.87 -22.72
N SER A 82 26.96 -20.70 -23.16
CA SER A 82 26.38 -19.98 -24.29
C SER A 82 26.55 -20.76 -25.60
N GLU A 83 27.71 -21.35 -25.84
CA GLU A 83 27.95 -22.24 -26.98
C GLU A 83 27.07 -23.48 -26.94
N SER A 84 26.92 -24.11 -25.77
CA SER A 84 25.99 -25.24 -25.58
C SER A 84 24.53 -24.83 -25.77
N ILE A 85 24.19 -23.57 -25.50
CA ILE A 85 22.84 -23.05 -25.75
C ILE A 85 22.64 -22.79 -27.25
N HIS A 86 23.64 -22.29 -27.95
CA HIS A 86 23.61 -21.95 -29.37
C HIS A 86 24.24 -23.06 -30.24
N ALA A 87 24.11 -24.31 -29.82
CA ALA A 87 24.64 -25.45 -30.56
C ALA A 87 24.10 -25.46 -32.01
N PRO A 88 24.91 -25.82 -33.02
CA PRO A 88 24.53 -25.69 -34.44
C PRO A 88 23.27 -26.47 -34.85
N ASP A 89 22.93 -27.51 -34.11
CA ASP A 89 21.75 -28.36 -34.31
C ASP A 89 20.49 -27.81 -33.62
N ARG A 90 20.60 -26.73 -32.85
CA ARG A 90 19.45 -26.10 -32.19
C ARG A 90 18.77 -25.10 -33.10
N SER A 91 17.47 -25.28 -33.30
CA SER A 91 16.68 -24.41 -34.16
C SER A 91 16.37 -23.05 -33.52
N ASP A 92 16.22 -22.03 -34.36
CA ASP A 92 15.77 -20.69 -33.95
C ASP A 92 14.45 -20.74 -33.17
N VAL A 93 13.54 -21.65 -33.52
CA VAL A 93 12.25 -21.83 -32.82
C VAL A 93 12.46 -22.18 -31.34
N VAL A 94 13.46 -23.01 -31.02
CA VAL A 94 13.80 -23.37 -29.63
C VAL A 94 14.42 -22.17 -28.91
N LEU A 95 15.31 -21.43 -29.56
CA LEU A 95 15.96 -20.25 -28.98
C LEU A 95 14.95 -19.11 -28.70
N GLU A 96 14.02 -18.88 -29.62
CA GLU A 96 12.92 -17.93 -29.44
C GLU A 96 11.97 -18.36 -28.32
N SER A 97 11.67 -19.67 -28.22
CA SER A 97 10.84 -20.21 -27.14
C SER A 97 11.52 -20.08 -25.77
N LEU A 98 12.83 -20.33 -25.69
CA LEU A 98 13.62 -20.08 -24.49
C LEU A 98 13.60 -18.60 -24.12
N ALA A 99 13.86 -17.70 -25.06
CA ALA A 99 13.87 -16.25 -24.83
C ALA A 99 12.52 -15.76 -24.29
N LYS A 100 11.42 -16.28 -24.86
CA LYS A 100 10.06 -16.01 -24.40
C LYS A 100 9.82 -16.51 -22.98
N ASP A 101 10.19 -17.75 -22.68
CA ASP A 101 9.87 -18.36 -21.37
C ASP A 101 10.74 -17.82 -20.23
N ILE A 102 11.87 -17.17 -20.53
CA ILE A 102 12.70 -16.50 -19.53
C ILE A 102 12.38 -15.01 -19.36
N SER A 103 11.56 -14.44 -20.25
CA SER A 103 11.20 -13.01 -20.20
C SER A 103 10.58 -12.54 -18.88
N PRO A 104 9.92 -13.39 -18.06
CA PRO A 104 9.49 -13.00 -16.72
C PRO A 104 10.65 -12.70 -15.74
N PHE A 105 11.85 -13.21 -16.03
CA PHE A 105 13.02 -13.11 -15.14
C PHE A 105 14.08 -12.12 -15.66
N THR A 106 14.04 -11.75 -16.94
CA THR A 106 14.98 -10.82 -17.56
C THR A 106 14.32 -9.99 -18.66
N ASN A 107 14.78 -8.76 -18.83
CA ASN A 107 14.39 -7.91 -19.94
C ASN A 107 15.24 -8.22 -21.20
N ASP A 108 14.65 -7.91 -22.36
CA ASP A 108 15.28 -7.91 -23.69
C ASP A 108 15.95 -9.24 -24.08
N ALA A 109 15.36 -10.37 -23.65
CA ALA A 109 15.80 -11.68 -24.10
C ALA A 109 15.43 -11.88 -25.57
N THR A 110 16.42 -12.26 -26.38
CA THR A 110 16.28 -12.57 -27.81
C THR A 110 16.95 -13.91 -28.10
N LYS A 111 16.65 -14.50 -29.26
CA LYS A 111 17.31 -15.74 -29.69
C LYS A 111 18.83 -15.64 -29.74
N ASP A 112 19.37 -14.43 -29.96
CA ASP A 112 20.81 -14.18 -30.10
C ASP A 112 21.52 -14.02 -28.75
N ASN A 113 20.80 -13.58 -27.70
CA ASN A 113 21.40 -13.33 -26.38
C ASN A 113 20.91 -14.28 -25.28
N VAL A 114 19.98 -15.20 -25.60
CA VAL A 114 19.31 -16.08 -24.63
C VAL A 114 20.30 -16.93 -23.83
N GLY A 115 21.39 -17.41 -24.44
CA GLY A 115 22.44 -18.16 -23.73
C GLY A 115 23.10 -17.35 -22.62
N ALA A 116 23.52 -16.12 -22.93
CA ALA A 116 24.14 -15.22 -21.95
C ALA A 116 23.15 -14.81 -20.84
N LYS A 117 21.90 -14.53 -21.20
CA LYS A 117 20.84 -14.20 -20.23
C LYS A 117 20.53 -15.35 -19.29
N LEU A 118 20.42 -16.57 -19.82
CA LEU A 118 20.21 -17.78 -19.02
C LEU A 118 21.37 -18.05 -18.08
N PHE A 119 22.60 -17.87 -18.55
CA PHE A 119 23.79 -18.00 -17.73
C PHE A 119 23.73 -17.07 -16.51
N ASP A 120 23.43 -15.79 -16.74
CA ASP A 120 23.35 -14.79 -15.68
C ASP A 120 22.25 -15.12 -14.67
N LEU A 121 21.06 -15.51 -15.14
CA LEU A 121 19.96 -15.93 -14.27
C LEU A 121 20.29 -17.17 -13.41
N LEU A 122 20.94 -18.17 -14.00
CA LEU A 122 21.34 -19.39 -13.29
C LEU A 122 22.45 -19.10 -12.29
N LYS A 123 23.43 -18.26 -12.67
CA LYS A 123 24.49 -17.79 -11.78
C LYS A 123 23.90 -17.05 -10.58
N ASP A 124 23.02 -16.09 -10.82
CA ASP A 124 22.36 -15.32 -9.75
C ASP A 124 21.56 -16.25 -8.84
N GLY A 125 20.83 -17.21 -9.40
CA GLY A 125 20.11 -18.22 -8.62
C GLY A 125 21.02 -19.10 -7.76
N LEU A 126 22.23 -19.42 -8.23
CA LEU A 126 23.24 -20.16 -7.45
C LEU A 126 23.86 -19.28 -6.36
N ASP A 127 24.16 -18.01 -6.66
CA ASP A 127 24.67 -17.04 -5.72
C ASP A 127 23.65 -16.79 -4.59
N GLU A 128 22.36 -16.68 -4.89
CA GLU A 128 21.26 -16.59 -3.89
C GLU A 128 21.20 -17.82 -2.96
N ILE A 129 21.49 -19.01 -3.48
CA ILE A 129 21.54 -20.24 -2.67
C ILE A 129 22.74 -20.23 -1.72
N VAL A 130 23.87 -19.65 -2.15
CA VAL A 130 25.08 -19.54 -1.33
C VAL A 130 24.92 -18.43 -0.29
N ASP A 131 24.37 -17.29 -0.69
CA ASP A 131 24.11 -16.13 0.14
C ASP A 131 22.67 -15.64 -0.03
N PRO A 132 21.74 -16.07 0.84
CA PRO A 132 20.36 -15.61 0.82
C PRO A 132 20.18 -14.10 0.95
N ALA A 133 21.18 -13.35 1.43
CA ALA A 133 21.12 -11.88 1.46
C ALA A 133 21.08 -11.26 0.06
N LEU A 134 21.65 -11.94 -0.95
CA LEU A 134 21.59 -11.49 -2.35
C LEU A 134 20.16 -11.55 -2.90
N ALA A 135 19.37 -12.55 -2.50
CA ALA A 135 17.96 -12.65 -2.89
C ALA A 135 17.15 -11.47 -2.33
N ASN A 136 17.38 -11.11 -1.06
CA ASN A 136 16.74 -9.95 -0.44
C ASN A 136 17.14 -8.65 -1.15
N THR A 137 18.42 -8.51 -1.51
CA THR A 137 18.93 -7.33 -2.21
C THR A 137 18.29 -7.15 -3.58
N ARG A 138 18.13 -8.25 -4.35
CA ARG A 138 17.44 -8.22 -5.64
C ARG A 138 15.97 -7.84 -5.49
N LEU A 139 15.27 -8.44 -4.53
CA LEU A 139 13.87 -8.10 -4.23
C LEU A 139 13.71 -6.63 -3.82
N GLU A 140 14.63 -6.11 -3.00
CA GLU A 140 14.68 -4.69 -2.63
C GLU A 140 14.85 -3.80 -3.87
N LEU A 141 15.77 -4.13 -4.78
CA LEU A 141 16.02 -3.34 -5.99
C LEU A 141 14.81 -3.34 -6.94
N GLU A 142 14.24 -4.51 -7.23
CA GLU A 142 13.04 -4.65 -8.08
C GLU A 142 11.86 -3.87 -7.49
N ALA A 143 11.63 -4.00 -6.19
CA ALA A 143 10.57 -3.27 -5.51
C ALA A 143 10.82 -1.75 -5.52
N GLN A 144 12.07 -1.32 -5.33
CA GLN A 144 12.45 0.10 -5.36
C GLN A 144 12.22 0.72 -6.74
N GLN A 145 12.55 0.01 -7.81
CA GLN A 145 12.26 0.44 -9.18
C GLN A 145 10.76 0.62 -9.41
N LYS A 146 9.96 -0.37 -8.97
CA LYS A 146 8.49 -0.30 -9.06
C LYS A 146 7.92 0.85 -8.22
N SER A 147 8.44 1.04 -7.01
CA SER A 147 8.10 2.15 -6.13
C SER A 147 8.35 3.50 -6.83
N ASN A 148 9.52 3.69 -7.44
CA ASN A 148 9.86 4.92 -8.16
C ASN A 148 8.89 5.21 -9.31
N GLN A 149 8.49 4.19 -10.09
CA GLN A 149 7.46 4.35 -11.12
C GLN A 149 6.11 4.79 -10.53
N LEU A 150 5.70 4.17 -9.43
CA LEU A 150 4.44 4.48 -8.75
C LEU A 150 4.45 5.87 -8.09
N LYS A 151 5.61 6.34 -7.59
CA LYS A 151 5.77 7.72 -7.09
C LYS A 151 5.49 8.74 -8.20
N GLY A 152 5.99 8.50 -9.41
CA GLY A 152 5.72 9.35 -10.57
C GLY A 152 4.22 9.44 -10.92
N ASN A 153 3.48 8.34 -10.77
CA ASN A 153 2.06 8.27 -11.14
C ASN A 153 1.12 8.77 -10.03
N TYR A 154 1.40 8.43 -8.77
CA TYR A 154 0.45 8.56 -7.65
C TYR A 154 1.00 9.31 -6.44
N GLY A 155 2.27 9.71 -6.44
CA GLY A 155 3.00 10.10 -5.23
C GLY A 155 2.36 11.21 -4.41
N SER A 156 2.02 12.34 -5.05
CA SER A 156 1.39 13.49 -4.37
C SER A 156 0.02 13.12 -3.78
N GLY A 157 -0.77 12.34 -4.51
CA GLY A 157 -2.07 11.87 -4.05
C GLY A 157 -1.97 10.94 -2.85
N LEU A 158 -0.96 10.05 -2.83
CA LEU A 158 -0.72 9.13 -1.72
C LEU A 158 -0.27 9.87 -0.46
N LEU A 159 0.59 10.88 -0.60
CA LEU A 159 1.05 11.70 0.54
C LEU A 159 -0.08 12.53 1.15
N ASP A 160 -0.98 13.09 0.33
CA ASP A 160 -2.17 13.80 0.82
C ASP A 160 -3.14 12.85 1.55
N ASP A 161 -3.39 11.66 0.97
CA ASP A 161 -4.28 10.65 1.55
C ASP A 161 -3.82 10.19 2.95
N CYS A 162 -2.51 10.12 3.19
CA CYS A 162 -1.94 9.67 4.46
C CYS A 162 -1.42 10.82 5.35
N ASN A 163 -1.71 12.08 5.01
CA ASN A 163 -1.21 13.27 5.71
C ASN A 163 0.31 13.20 5.98
N ASN A 164 1.09 12.82 4.98
CA ASN A 164 2.55 12.63 5.07
C ASN A 164 3.00 11.68 6.20
N THR A 165 2.15 10.79 6.68
CA THR A 165 2.49 9.80 7.71
C THR A 165 2.45 8.40 7.11
N CYS A 166 3.37 7.53 7.53
CA CYS A 166 3.43 6.15 7.06
C CYS A 166 2.06 5.46 7.16
N SER A 167 1.60 4.86 6.06
CA SER A 167 0.30 4.16 6.02
C SER A 167 0.32 2.81 6.75
N MET A 168 1.48 2.34 7.22
CA MET A 168 1.59 1.07 7.93
C MET A 168 0.96 1.19 9.34
N PRO A 169 0.06 0.28 9.74
CA PRO A 169 -0.50 0.28 11.08
C PRO A 169 0.59 0.28 12.16
N GLY A 170 0.46 1.15 13.16
CA GLY A 170 1.42 1.28 14.26
C GLY A 170 2.71 2.04 13.94
N CYS A 171 2.85 2.60 12.72
CA CYS A 171 3.95 3.47 12.36
C CYS A 171 3.51 4.93 12.31
N SER A 172 4.30 5.82 12.91
CA SER A 172 4.07 7.28 12.89
C SER A 172 5.17 8.05 12.15
N HIS A 173 6.00 7.36 11.37
CA HIS A 173 7.11 7.97 10.66
C HIS A 173 6.61 8.99 9.62
N HIS A 174 7.22 10.17 9.62
CA HIS A 174 6.90 11.21 8.65
C HIS A 174 7.54 10.89 7.29
N LEU A 175 6.78 11.06 6.21
CA LEU A 175 7.14 10.65 4.85
C LEU A 175 7.82 11.77 4.05
N GLN A 176 8.31 12.78 4.74
CA GLN A 176 9.08 13.87 4.16
C GLN A 176 10.20 14.28 5.12
N LYS A 177 11.33 14.70 4.55
CA LYS A 177 12.47 15.30 5.24
C LYS A 177 12.54 16.78 4.92
N LEU A 178 13.00 17.58 5.87
CA LEU A 178 13.33 18.98 5.63
C LEU A 178 14.76 19.05 5.07
N ALA A 179 14.91 19.68 3.91
CA ALA A 179 16.21 20.09 3.38
C ALA A 179 16.71 21.34 4.12
N ASP A 180 18.02 21.58 4.04
CA ASP A 180 18.69 22.71 4.72
C ASP A 180 18.14 24.09 4.31
N ASP A 181 17.54 24.19 3.13
CA ASP A 181 16.90 25.40 2.62
C ASP A 181 15.40 25.52 2.97
N GLY A 182 14.90 24.66 3.86
CA GLY A 182 13.52 24.65 4.33
C GLY A 182 12.53 23.96 3.38
N ARG A 183 12.99 23.40 2.25
CA ARG A 183 12.11 22.61 1.36
C ARG A 183 11.77 21.27 2.00
N SER A 184 10.51 20.85 1.85
CA SER A 184 10.11 19.48 2.20
C SER A 184 10.38 18.56 1.02
N VAL A 185 11.22 17.55 1.22
CA VAL A 185 11.61 16.55 0.23
C VAL A 185 10.91 15.24 0.57
N PRO A 186 10.22 14.58 -0.38
CA PRO A 186 9.58 13.31 -0.10
C PRO A 186 10.60 12.24 0.30
N ASP A 187 10.30 11.53 1.39
CA ASP A 187 11.16 10.50 1.97
C ASP A 187 10.32 9.27 2.34
N TYR A 188 9.98 8.49 1.32
CA TYR A 188 9.06 7.37 1.45
C TYR A 188 9.20 6.43 0.26
N GLU A 189 8.56 5.27 0.36
CA GLU A 189 8.39 4.29 -0.70
C GLU A 189 6.93 3.95 -0.92
N VAL A 190 6.60 3.43 -2.10
CA VAL A 190 5.26 2.97 -2.46
C VAL A 190 5.25 1.45 -2.51
N ILE A 191 4.45 0.84 -1.65
CA ILE A 191 4.17 -0.61 -1.69
C ILE A 191 2.95 -0.91 -2.56
N VAL A 192 2.98 -2.05 -3.25
CA VAL A 192 1.78 -2.69 -3.78
C VAL A 192 1.19 -3.55 -2.67
N ILE A 193 -0.05 -3.27 -2.28
CA ILE A 193 -0.69 -3.95 -1.14
C ILE A 193 -0.91 -5.43 -1.45
N ASN A 194 -1.45 -5.71 -2.63
CA ASN A 194 -1.72 -7.06 -3.11
C ASN A 194 -1.04 -7.27 -4.47
N ASP A 195 0.04 -8.05 -4.46
CA ASP A 195 0.86 -8.39 -5.63
C ASP A 195 0.08 -9.17 -6.72
N LYS A 196 -1.02 -9.84 -6.35
CA LYS A 196 -1.91 -10.55 -7.28
C LYS A 196 -2.86 -9.63 -8.05
N LYS A 197 -2.90 -8.33 -7.74
CA LYS A 197 -3.75 -7.34 -8.39
C LYS A 197 -2.90 -6.30 -9.13
N SER A 198 -3.52 -5.60 -10.07
CA SER A 198 -2.86 -4.49 -10.76
C SER A 198 -2.41 -3.41 -9.77
N SER A 199 -1.31 -2.73 -10.09
CA SER A 199 -0.74 -1.66 -9.26
C SER A 199 -1.47 -0.33 -9.47
N SER A 200 -2.79 -0.33 -9.26
CA SER A 200 -3.66 0.84 -9.35
C SER A 200 -3.59 1.70 -8.09
N PHE A 201 -4.10 2.93 -8.15
CA PHE A 201 -4.17 3.84 -7.01
C PHE A 201 -4.82 3.22 -5.76
N SER A 202 -5.85 2.38 -5.91
CA SER A 202 -6.55 1.73 -4.80
C SER A 202 -5.81 0.50 -4.21
N ASN A 203 -4.71 0.08 -4.82
CA ASN A 203 -3.92 -1.08 -4.41
C ASN A 203 -2.47 -0.71 -4.06
N VAL A 204 -2.20 0.56 -3.77
CA VAL A 204 -0.87 1.04 -3.39
C VAL A 204 -0.94 2.01 -2.21
N CYS A 205 0.12 2.02 -1.38
CA CYS A 205 0.24 2.88 -0.21
C CYS A 205 1.63 3.51 -0.09
N ALA A 206 1.71 4.73 0.43
CA ALA A 206 2.95 5.37 0.82
C ALA A 206 3.36 4.95 2.24
N VAL A 207 4.62 4.52 2.40
CA VAL A 207 5.20 4.03 3.67
C VAL A 207 6.64 4.51 3.82
N CYS A 208 7.19 4.48 5.03
CA CYS A 208 8.63 4.75 5.22
C CYS A 208 9.49 3.59 4.71
N HIS A 209 10.79 3.84 4.55
CA HIS A 209 11.78 2.86 4.06
C HIS A 209 11.80 1.56 4.87
N ASP A 210 11.69 1.65 6.20
CA ASP A 210 11.72 0.46 7.08
C ASP A 210 10.47 -0.42 6.88
N CYS A 211 9.30 0.22 6.85
CA CYS A 211 8.03 -0.48 6.59
C CYS A 211 8.00 -1.07 5.19
N PHE A 212 8.57 -0.38 4.20
CA PHE A 212 8.70 -0.89 2.84
C PHE A 212 9.51 -2.18 2.80
N LYS A 213 10.75 -2.17 3.32
CA LYS A 213 11.63 -3.34 3.35
C LYS A 213 10.99 -4.52 4.07
N LYS A 214 10.40 -4.28 5.25
CA LYS A 214 9.70 -5.32 5.99
C LYS A 214 8.57 -5.95 5.17
N TYR A 215 7.78 -5.12 4.48
CA TYR A 215 6.61 -5.58 3.75
C TYR A 215 6.97 -6.40 2.50
N ILE A 216 7.94 -5.96 1.71
CA ILE A 216 8.32 -6.64 0.46
C ILE A 216 8.99 -7.99 0.73
N LEU A 217 9.73 -8.12 1.82
CA LEU A 217 10.45 -9.35 2.13
C LEU A 217 9.52 -10.43 2.69
N LYS A 218 8.61 -10.08 3.60
CA LYS A 218 7.77 -11.08 4.28
C LYS A 218 6.53 -10.50 4.97
N HIS A 219 5.68 -9.78 4.24
CA HIS A 219 4.37 -9.42 4.79
C HIS A 219 3.49 -10.65 5.00
N THR A 220 2.62 -10.57 6.01
CA THR A 220 1.62 -11.58 6.31
C THR A 220 0.29 -11.28 5.62
N ALA A 221 -0.56 -12.30 5.46
CA ALA A 221 -1.92 -12.10 4.97
C ALA A 221 -2.76 -11.17 5.86
N LYS A 222 -2.43 -11.09 7.16
CA LYS A 222 -3.05 -10.17 8.12
C LYS A 222 -2.64 -8.73 7.83
N GLU A 223 -1.33 -8.45 7.76
CA GLU A 223 -0.81 -7.10 7.44
C GLU A 223 -1.35 -6.60 6.09
N ARG A 224 -1.45 -7.48 5.08
CA ARG A 224 -2.10 -7.15 3.80
C ARG A 224 -3.54 -6.69 3.98
N LYS A 225 -4.35 -7.44 4.73
CA LYS A 225 -5.77 -7.09 4.96
C LYS A 225 -5.94 -5.78 5.72
N GLU A 226 -5.06 -5.52 6.70
CA GLU A 226 -5.06 -4.26 7.44
C GLU A 226 -4.74 -3.07 6.54
N LEU A 227 -3.75 -3.20 5.64
CA LEU A 227 -3.46 -2.18 4.63
C LEU A 227 -4.57 -2.01 3.60
N GLU A 228 -5.24 -3.09 3.17
CA GLU A 228 -6.42 -3.00 2.30
C GLU A 228 -7.52 -2.16 2.96
N LEU A 229 -7.75 -2.33 4.27
CA LEU A 229 -8.71 -1.54 5.04
C LEU A 229 -8.27 -0.07 5.17
N ILE A 230 -7.01 0.19 5.50
CA ILE A 230 -6.47 1.55 5.61
C ILE A 230 -6.56 2.27 4.26
N LYS A 231 -6.20 1.61 3.17
CA LYS A 231 -6.28 2.22 1.84
C LYS A 231 -7.72 2.53 1.45
N LYS A 232 -8.65 1.64 1.79
CA LYS A 232 -10.09 1.91 1.62
C LYS A 232 -10.49 3.19 2.38
N LEU A 233 -10.16 3.29 3.67
CA LEU A 233 -10.45 4.47 4.48
C LEU A 233 -9.85 5.77 3.89
N GLN A 234 -8.61 5.71 3.39
CA GLN A 234 -7.94 6.82 2.72
C GLN A 234 -8.70 7.26 1.46
N VAL A 235 -9.10 6.31 0.61
CA VAL A 235 -9.87 6.58 -0.62
C VAL A 235 -11.26 7.12 -0.31
N ASP A 236 -11.94 6.57 0.70
CA ASP A 236 -13.27 7.00 1.13
C ASP A 236 -13.20 8.43 1.66
N THR A 237 -12.20 8.74 2.50
CA THR A 237 -11.92 10.10 3.01
C THR A 237 -11.65 11.09 1.89
N ARG A 238 -10.85 10.70 0.89
CA ARG A 238 -10.55 11.51 -0.30
C ARG A 238 -11.82 11.82 -1.08
N THR A 239 -12.67 10.82 -1.28
CA THR A 239 -13.94 10.94 -2.03
C THR A 239 -14.94 11.84 -1.31
N ALA A 240 -15.05 11.70 0.01
CA ALA A 240 -15.86 12.58 0.85
C ALA A 240 -15.38 14.03 0.76
N ARG A 241 -14.06 14.27 0.92
CA ARG A 241 -13.45 15.61 0.79
C ARG A 241 -13.75 16.26 -0.56
N LYS A 242 -13.61 15.52 -1.67
CA LYS A 242 -13.93 16.02 -3.02
C LYS A 242 -15.41 16.43 -3.13
N THR A 243 -16.30 15.57 -2.65
CA THR A 243 -17.76 15.78 -2.69
C THR A 243 -18.19 17.05 -1.93
N MET A 244 -17.50 17.37 -0.83
CA MET A 244 -17.80 18.53 0.00
C MET A 244 -17.15 19.82 -0.50
N SER A 245 -16.01 19.75 -1.20
CA SER A 245 -15.21 20.94 -1.59
C SER A 245 -15.94 21.96 -2.48
N GLU A 246 -17.04 21.55 -3.11
CA GLU A 246 -17.90 22.41 -3.93
C GLU A 246 -18.87 23.26 -3.10
N VAL A 247 -19.08 22.94 -1.81
CA VAL A 247 -19.92 23.73 -0.90
C VAL A 247 -19.03 24.57 -0.01
N GLN A 248 -19.01 25.88 -0.27
CA GLN A 248 -18.43 26.85 0.66
C GLN A 248 -19.42 27.03 1.81
N ILE A 249 -18.94 26.99 3.06
CA ILE A 249 -19.73 27.44 4.20
C ILE A 249 -19.36 28.89 4.45
N ASP A 250 -20.35 29.75 4.67
CA ASP A 250 -20.13 31.16 4.96
C ASP A 250 -19.24 31.35 6.21
N LYS A 251 -18.41 32.40 6.16
CA LYS A 251 -17.42 32.69 7.22
C LYS A 251 -18.07 33.07 8.54
N GLY A 252 -19.36 33.42 8.58
CA GLY A 252 -20.11 33.70 9.82
C GLY A 252 -20.00 32.57 10.85
N ILE A 253 -19.84 31.31 10.42
CA ILE A 253 -19.62 30.18 11.33
C ILE A 253 -18.34 30.30 12.17
N THR A 254 -17.34 31.03 11.67
CA THR A 254 -16.07 31.30 12.37
C THR A 254 -16.31 32.03 13.69
N GLN A 255 -17.20 33.03 13.69
CA GLN A 255 -17.51 33.81 14.89
C GLN A 255 -18.22 32.98 15.96
N VAL A 256 -19.04 32.02 15.55
CA VAL A 256 -19.69 31.07 16.47
C VAL A 256 -18.65 30.19 17.16
N VAL A 257 -17.69 29.66 16.40
CA VAL A 257 -16.61 28.83 16.95
C VAL A 257 -15.68 29.64 17.85
N GLU A 258 -15.34 30.88 17.47
CA GLU A 258 -14.54 31.79 18.30
C GLU A 258 -15.25 32.15 19.61
N SER A 259 -16.58 32.32 19.58
CA SER A 259 -17.37 32.58 20.79
C SER A 259 -17.32 31.40 21.77
N LEU A 260 -17.29 30.16 21.27
CA LEU A 260 -17.10 28.96 22.11
C LEU A 260 -15.70 28.89 22.73
N MET A 261 -14.67 29.33 22.00
CA MET A 261 -13.29 29.36 22.52
C MET A 261 -13.11 30.38 23.65
N ASN A 262 -13.78 31.52 23.54
CA ASN A 262 -13.72 32.60 24.51
C ASN A 262 -14.69 32.42 25.69
N LEU A 263 -15.43 31.30 25.72
CA LEU A 263 -16.37 30.98 26.78
C LEU A 263 -15.64 30.79 28.10
N LYS A 264 -15.98 31.62 29.09
CA LYS A 264 -15.41 31.52 30.44
C LYS A 264 -16.06 30.39 31.25
N PRO A 265 -15.30 29.72 32.13
CA PRO A 265 -15.88 28.78 33.10
C PRO A 265 -16.99 29.47 33.92
N GLY A 266 -18.21 28.91 33.90
CA GLY A 266 -19.38 29.46 34.61
C GLY A 266 -20.29 30.38 33.77
N ALA A 267 -19.94 30.70 32.52
CA ALA A 267 -20.79 31.49 31.62
C ALA A 267 -21.97 30.68 31.03
N LEU A 268 -21.98 29.37 31.22
CA LEU A 268 -23.09 28.50 30.80
C LEU A 268 -24.17 28.54 31.86
N SER A 269 -25.35 29.04 31.49
CA SER A 269 -26.55 28.99 32.32
C SER A 269 -26.83 27.55 32.75
N SER A 270 -27.14 27.32 34.02
CA SER A 270 -27.54 26.01 34.59
C SER A 270 -28.93 25.55 34.15
N LEU A 271 -29.37 25.96 32.96
CA LEU A 271 -30.55 25.42 32.32
C LEU A 271 -30.11 24.12 31.66
N ASN A 272 -30.29 23.01 32.37
CA ASN A 272 -30.12 21.67 31.81
C ASN A 272 -31.08 21.52 30.63
N TYR A 273 -30.58 21.78 29.42
CA TYR A 273 -31.30 21.47 28.20
C TYR A 273 -31.39 19.95 28.13
N ASP A 274 -32.61 19.41 28.19
CA ASP A 274 -32.86 17.99 27.94
C ASP A 274 -33.16 17.80 26.46
N PRO A 275 -32.21 17.32 25.64
CA PRO A 275 -32.41 17.11 24.23
C PRO A 275 -33.31 15.90 24.00
N THR A 276 -34.62 16.11 24.05
CA THR A 276 -35.64 15.06 23.82
C THR A 276 -35.62 14.44 22.42
N PHE A 277 -34.88 15.03 21.47
CA PHE A 277 -34.85 14.63 20.05
C PHE A 277 -33.66 13.75 19.62
N ILE A 278 -32.60 13.58 20.43
CA ILE A 278 -31.39 12.87 19.97
C ILE A 278 -31.63 11.36 19.78
N ALA A 279 -32.48 10.76 20.63
CA ALA A 279 -32.76 9.33 20.65
C ALA A 279 -33.35 8.78 19.33
N ASN A 280 -33.88 9.66 18.46
CA ASN A 280 -34.47 9.25 17.19
C ASN A 280 -33.60 9.55 15.97
N LYS A 281 -32.41 10.16 16.11
CA LYS A 281 -31.57 10.58 14.97
C LYS A 281 -30.31 9.75 14.77
N ILE A 282 -29.85 9.09 15.82
CA ILE A 282 -28.62 8.30 15.82
C ILE A 282 -29.00 6.89 16.22
N ASP A 283 -28.58 5.89 15.45
CA ASP A 283 -28.77 4.49 15.83
C ASP A 283 -27.84 4.18 17.01
N GLU A 284 -28.38 4.13 18.22
CA GLU A 284 -27.61 3.88 19.43
C GLU A 284 -27.01 2.46 19.47
N ASN A 285 -27.56 1.49 18.74
CA ASN A 285 -26.98 0.14 18.70
C ASN A 285 -25.67 0.13 17.93
N GLU A 286 -25.59 0.92 16.85
CA GLU A 286 -24.40 1.02 16.01
C GLU A 286 -23.45 2.15 16.46
N ASN A 287 -24.00 3.25 16.99
CA ASN A 287 -23.29 4.52 17.19
C ASN A 287 -23.47 5.11 18.60
N TRP A 288 -23.57 4.27 19.64
CA TRP A 288 -23.74 4.68 21.05
C TRP A 288 -22.81 5.83 21.48
N LEU A 289 -21.51 5.74 21.17
CA LEU A 289 -20.53 6.77 21.59
C LEU A 289 -20.80 8.12 20.91
N LEU A 290 -21.26 8.11 19.65
CA LEU A 290 -21.64 9.32 18.95
C LEU A 290 -22.90 9.92 19.58
N ALA A 291 -23.92 9.09 19.89
CA ALA A 291 -25.13 9.54 20.56
C ALA A 291 -24.83 10.20 21.91
N GLU A 292 -24.00 9.58 22.75
CA GLU A 292 -23.58 10.10 24.05
C GLU A 292 -22.77 11.40 23.91
N THR A 293 -21.89 11.47 22.91
CA THR A 293 -21.12 12.69 22.61
C THR A 293 -22.03 13.85 22.22
N VAL A 294 -22.98 13.61 21.30
CA VAL A 294 -23.94 14.61 20.83
C VAL A 294 -24.81 15.07 22.00
N LYS A 295 -25.34 14.14 22.81
CA LYS A 295 -26.13 14.45 24.00
C LYS A 295 -25.40 15.36 24.96
N ASN A 296 -24.17 15.01 25.34
CA ASN A 296 -23.38 15.79 26.28
C ASN A 296 -23.07 17.20 25.77
N TYR A 297 -22.68 17.34 24.50
CA TYR A 297 -22.41 18.67 23.92
C TYR A 297 -23.66 19.50 23.74
N VAL A 298 -24.76 18.91 23.30
CA VAL A 298 -26.04 19.60 23.12
C VAL A 298 -26.59 20.07 24.47
N THR A 299 -26.67 19.20 25.47
CA THR A 299 -27.13 19.56 26.82
C THR A 299 -26.36 20.74 27.40
N LYS A 300 -25.03 20.80 27.15
CA LYS A 300 -24.16 21.82 27.73
C LYS A 300 -24.09 23.12 26.94
N TYR A 301 -24.09 23.06 25.61
CA TYR A 301 -23.72 24.21 24.76
C TYR A 301 -24.85 24.72 23.85
N PHE A 302 -25.97 24.00 23.71
CA PHE A 302 -27.02 24.35 22.76
C PHE A 302 -27.54 25.79 22.91
N PHE A 303 -27.94 26.18 24.13
CA PHE A 303 -28.48 27.52 24.37
C PHE A 303 -27.46 28.62 24.09
N PHE A 304 -26.21 28.41 24.49
CA PHE A 304 -25.14 29.38 24.25
C PHE A 304 -24.90 29.59 22.75
N ILE A 305 -24.81 28.49 21.97
CA ILE A 305 -24.63 28.56 20.51
C ILE A 305 -25.82 29.23 19.85
N ASN A 306 -27.04 28.85 20.24
CA ASN A 306 -28.26 29.42 19.69
C ASN A 306 -28.34 30.94 19.94
N GLN A 307 -28.05 31.37 21.16
CA GLN A 307 -28.05 32.80 21.51
C GLN A 307 -26.94 33.56 20.77
N THR A 308 -25.77 32.95 20.60
CA THR A 308 -24.66 33.52 19.83
C THR A 308 -25.06 33.74 18.37
N MET A 309 -25.59 32.71 17.70
CA MET A 309 -26.05 32.81 16.31
C MET A 309 -27.13 33.88 16.14
N GLN A 310 -28.12 33.93 17.05
CA GLN A 310 -29.18 34.95 17.02
C GLN A 310 -28.61 36.37 17.17
N ASN A 311 -27.66 36.57 18.09
CA ASN A 311 -27.04 37.87 18.30
C ASN A 311 -26.21 38.31 17.08
N LEU A 312 -25.42 37.40 16.49
CA LEU A 312 -24.63 37.70 15.29
C LEU A 312 -25.52 37.96 14.08
N SER A 313 -26.64 37.25 13.96
CA SER A 313 -27.60 37.46 12.87
C SER A 313 -28.29 38.82 12.96
N ARG A 314 -28.65 39.28 14.17
CA ARG A 314 -29.14 40.66 14.40
C ARG A 314 -28.10 41.74 14.03
N GLN A 315 -26.82 41.40 14.05
CA GLN A 315 -25.72 42.28 13.66
C GLN A 315 -25.34 42.16 12.18
N ASN A 316 -26.09 41.37 11.39
CA ASN A 316 -25.78 41.04 9.99
C ASN A 316 -24.40 40.39 9.76
N GLN A 317 -23.87 39.69 10.78
CA GLN A 317 -22.57 39.00 10.69
C GLN A 317 -22.72 37.48 10.51
N TYR A 318 -23.95 36.98 10.57
CA TYR A 318 -24.26 35.55 10.45
C TYR A 318 -25.53 35.36 9.62
N PRO A 319 -25.43 34.99 8.34
CA PRO A 319 -26.58 34.68 7.49
C PRO A 319 -27.11 33.27 7.85
N ASP A 320 -27.94 33.18 8.89
CA ASP A 320 -28.37 31.91 9.50
C ASP A 320 -29.01 30.93 8.50
N GLU A 321 -29.95 31.41 7.67
CA GLU A 321 -30.61 30.57 6.66
C GLU A 321 -29.63 29.99 5.63
N LEU A 322 -28.66 30.80 5.18
CA LEU A 322 -27.66 30.37 4.22
C LEU A 322 -26.76 29.28 4.82
N ILE A 323 -26.24 29.52 6.03
CA ILE A 323 -25.33 28.56 6.69
C ILE A 323 -26.05 27.23 6.98
N ARG A 324 -27.29 27.28 7.45
CA ARG A 324 -28.10 26.06 7.65
C ARG A 324 -28.29 25.29 6.34
N ALA A 325 -28.59 25.99 5.24
CA ALA A 325 -28.75 25.37 3.92
C ALA A 325 -27.45 24.74 3.40
N GLU A 326 -26.30 25.39 3.61
CA GLU A 326 -24.97 24.90 3.24
C GLU A 326 -24.61 23.63 4.03
N ILE A 327 -24.77 23.64 5.35
CA ILE A 327 -24.54 22.46 6.21
C ILE A 327 -25.44 21.30 5.79
N LYS A 328 -26.73 21.57 5.55
CA LYS A 328 -27.70 20.55 5.10
C LYS A 328 -27.35 19.98 3.72
N THR A 329 -26.84 20.81 2.83
CA THR A 329 -26.39 20.37 1.50
C THR A 329 -25.16 19.47 1.61
N ILE A 330 -24.20 19.81 2.47
CA ILE A 330 -23.05 18.96 2.76
C ILE A 330 -23.50 17.60 3.31
N TYR A 331 -24.38 17.60 4.32
CA TYR A 331 -24.94 16.38 4.89
C TYR A 331 -25.59 15.49 3.81
N ARG A 332 -26.52 16.04 3.02
CA ARG A 332 -27.21 15.29 1.95
C ARG A 332 -26.25 14.69 0.93
N ARG A 333 -25.18 15.41 0.58
CA ARG A 333 -24.16 14.92 -0.36
C ARG A 333 -23.38 13.73 0.22
N LEU A 334 -23.10 13.73 1.52
CA LEU A 334 -22.43 12.62 2.21
C LEU A 334 -23.37 11.43 2.41
N GLU A 335 -24.64 11.69 2.75
CA GLU A 335 -25.69 10.66 2.87
C GLU A 335 -25.94 9.95 1.52
N ASN A 336 -25.98 10.69 0.41
CA ASN A 336 -26.10 10.11 -0.94
C ASN A 336 -24.88 9.23 -1.33
N LYS A 337 -23.81 9.23 -0.54
CA LYS A 337 -22.65 8.33 -0.68
C LYS A 337 -22.70 7.14 0.26
N GLU A 338 -23.81 6.96 0.97
CA GLU A 338 -24.05 5.85 1.92
C GLU A 338 -22.98 5.78 3.03
N LEU A 339 -22.44 6.95 3.42
CA LEU A 339 -21.50 7.04 4.53
C LEU A 339 -22.22 6.82 5.87
N SER A 340 -21.52 6.19 6.82
CA SER A 340 -22.03 5.98 8.17
C SER A 340 -22.23 7.30 8.94
N GLN A 341 -23.04 7.27 10.00
CA GLN A 341 -23.28 8.46 10.83
C GLN A 341 -21.98 9.03 11.42
N MET A 342 -21.07 8.15 11.83
CA MET A 342 -19.76 8.55 12.35
C MET A 342 -18.89 9.22 11.27
N GLU A 343 -18.87 8.70 10.06
CA GLU A 343 -18.14 9.30 8.94
C GLU A 343 -18.73 10.65 8.54
N ILE A 344 -20.06 10.79 8.52
CA ILE A 344 -20.74 12.06 8.23
C ILE A 344 -20.34 13.11 9.29
N TYR A 345 -20.44 12.76 10.57
CA TYR A 345 -20.09 13.64 11.68
C TYR A 345 -18.64 14.13 11.61
N ASP A 346 -17.70 13.22 11.39
CA ASP A 346 -16.27 13.53 11.30
C ASP A 346 -15.95 14.41 10.07
N ASN A 347 -16.55 14.09 8.91
CA ASN A 347 -16.33 14.86 7.69
C ASN A 347 -16.83 16.30 7.82
N ILE A 348 -18.05 16.51 8.32
CA ILE A 348 -18.62 17.87 8.53
C ILE A 348 -17.77 18.64 9.53
N SER A 349 -17.38 18.01 10.65
CA SER A 349 -16.55 18.66 11.67
C SER A 349 -15.19 19.09 11.11
N LYS A 350 -14.55 18.23 10.31
CA LYS A 350 -13.30 18.56 9.60
C LYS A 350 -13.48 19.67 8.57
N GLN A 351 -14.64 19.79 7.93
CA GLN A 351 -14.92 20.90 7.02
C GLN A 351 -15.04 22.23 7.75
N ILE A 352 -15.78 22.28 8.86
CA ILE A 352 -15.85 23.48 9.71
C ILE A 352 -14.45 23.84 10.24
N HIS A 353 -13.66 22.85 10.68
CA HIS A 353 -12.27 23.06 11.08
C HIS A 353 -11.42 23.67 9.96
N ARG A 354 -11.49 23.13 8.74
CA ARG A 354 -10.72 23.64 7.59
C ARG A 354 -11.09 25.07 7.23
N LEU A 355 -12.36 25.44 7.34
CA LEU A 355 -12.85 26.78 6.98
C LEU A 355 -12.55 27.81 8.07
N THR A 356 -12.81 27.46 9.33
CA THR A 356 -12.65 28.37 10.47
C THR A 356 -11.21 28.46 10.98
N LYS A 357 -10.38 27.46 10.69
CA LYS A 357 -9.02 27.28 11.26
C LYS A 357 -8.98 27.14 12.78
N GLN A 358 -10.12 26.86 13.41
CA GLN A 358 -10.25 26.71 14.87
C GLN A 358 -10.10 25.25 15.30
N HIS A 359 -9.85 24.99 16.58
CA HIS A 359 -9.64 23.61 17.06
C HIS A 359 -10.85 22.69 16.80
N LEU A 360 -10.55 21.44 16.41
CA LEU A 360 -11.58 20.45 16.01
C LEU A 360 -12.62 20.20 17.11
N ILE A 361 -12.22 20.24 18.38
CA ILE A 361 -13.15 20.05 19.50
C ILE A 361 -14.30 21.07 19.52
N TYR A 362 -14.06 22.34 19.16
CA TYR A 362 -15.13 23.33 19.10
C TYR A 362 -15.99 23.18 17.85
N CYS A 363 -15.39 22.76 16.74
CA CYS A 363 -16.12 22.43 15.51
C CYS A 363 -17.09 21.27 15.74
N ASN A 364 -16.65 20.24 16.48
CA ASN A 364 -17.46 19.11 16.90
C ASN A 364 -18.71 19.55 17.68
N ILE A 365 -18.57 20.50 18.61
CA ILE A 365 -19.70 21.04 19.39
C ILE A 365 -20.70 21.74 18.45
N VAL A 366 -20.22 22.52 17.48
CA VAL A 366 -21.08 23.19 16.50
C VAL A 366 -21.83 22.19 15.61
N VAL A 367 -21.19 21.09 15.18
CA VAL A 367 -21.89 20.03 14.44
C VAL A 367 -22.98 19.37 15.29
N CYS A 368 -22.71 19.12 16.58
CA CYS A 368 -23.73 18.60 17.50
C CYS A 368 -24.94 19.54 17.62
N TYR A 369 -24.73 20.87 17.59
CA TYR A 369 -25.83 21.83 17.50
C TYR A 369 -26.67 21.62 16.23
N PHE A 370 -26.04 21.50 15.05
CA PHE A 370 -26.76 21.27 13.79
C PHE A 370 -27.43 19.89 13.68
N ILE A 371 -26.91 18.88 14.39
CA ILE A 371 -27.63 17.61 14.58
C ILE A 371 -28.93 17.86 15.34
N GLN A 372 -28.85 18.61 16.45
CA GLN A 372 -30.03 18.93 17.25
C GLN A 372 -31.04 19.78 16.47
N SER A 373 -30.60 20.78 15.69
CA SER A 373 -31.49 21.65 14.92
C SER A 373 -31.98 21.08 13.57
N CYS A 374 -31.70 19.80 13.27
CA CYS A 374 -32.20 19.05 12.11
C CYS A 374 -31.58 19.42 10.74
N GLU A 375 -30.40 20.02 10.71
CA GLU A 375 -29.63 20.20 9.48
C GLU A 375 -28.71 19.03 9.18
N VAL A 376 -28.37 18.22 10.20
CA VAL A 376 -27.58 16.98 10.08
C VAL A 376 -28.36 15.82 10.70
N PHE A 377 -28.49 14.74 9.95
CA PHE A 377 -29.34 13.58 10.24
C PHE A 377 -30.85 13.85 10.18
N HIS A 378 -31.56 12.93 9.54
CA HIS A 378 -33.02 12.83 9.58
C HIS A 378 -33.46 11.97 10.77
N ASP A 379 -34.72 12.10 11.18
CA ASP A 379 -35.29 11.17 12.16
C ASP A 379 -35.34 9.76 11.54
N LEU A 380 -34.87 8.77 12.30
CA LEU A 380 -34.95 7.36 11.94
C LEU A 380 -36.43 7.00 11.78
N THR A 381 -36.82 6.62 10.57
CA THR A 381 -38.13 6.02 10.32
C THR A 381 -38.25 4.73 11.14
N LYS A 382 -39.22 4.69 12.05
CA LYS A 382 -39.56 3.52 12.86
C LYS A 382 -40.17 2.40 12.03
#